data_AF-A0A7W6DC56-F1
#
_entry.id   AF-A0A7W6DC56-F1
#
_cell.length_a   1.000
_cell.length_b   1.000
_cell.length_c   1.000
_cell.angle_alpha   90.00
_cell.angle_beta   90.00
_cell.angle_gamma   90.00
#
_symmetry.space_group_name_H-M   'P 1'
#
loop_
_entity.id
_entity.type
_entity.pdbx_description
1 polymer ?
#
loop_
_entity_poly.entity_id
_entity_poly.type
_entity_poly.pdbx_seq_one_letter_code
_entity_poly.pdbx_strand_id
1 'polypeptide(L)'
;MSIVPSRTAEIRRLAGARDGAAEAMLVDLLRSLFSIEATGLAINHDQYSLNSLNGFFESADGSFFFKFHQEDGEEAMSGEYYRADILARAGLPVDQPVLMSVLPGEQILVYRRRTDPRFSDVLRALDLQPDAGGTARAVAAETGLTEAVLAVYRKTLHPVTPQQAAAEPVHRLFHDRLVDHPEGRYPGGRLAGFYVGQHFAFEGASLGWEAFSTARFRVNGVLYESSVGELFDAAVQRLKPENLADAGGVTAHGDAHNANVWYQEKEGRASLAFFDPAFAGEHVPTLLAEIKTTFHNILAHPLWLYDPALAAERYSAKAAYTDGLLDVTTDWAPSAVRLGLLQVKAERLWRPLLAELDARGMLAVDWRTVIRLGLFLCPTLVMNLRAGATTHNPVSSLIGFSVAVMAGSEPIAGDDVVSRFLDTIDPARA
;
A
#
# COMPACT_ATOMS: atom_id res chain seq x y z
N MET A 1 10.56 -16.98 30.60
CA MET A 1 10.00 -15.61 30.52
C MET A 1 8.49 -15.75 30.42
N SER A 2 7.75 -15.15 31.33
CA SER A 2 6.28 -15.08 31.22
C SER A 2 5.96 -14.14 30.08
N ILE A 3 5.21 -14.62 29.08
CA ILE A 3 4.69 -13.78 27.99
C ILE A 3 3.70 -12.83 28.65
N VAL A 4 4.06 -11.55 28.77
CA VAL A 4 3.09 -10.52 29.15
C VAL A 4 2.11 -10.42 27.98
N PRO A 5 0.80 -10.64 28.18
CA PRO A 5 -0.15 -10.58 27.09
C PRO A 5 -0.20 -9.15 26.53
N SER A 6 -0.09 -9.01 25.21
CA SER A 6 -0.20 -7.72 24.51
C SER A 6 -1.58 -7.10 24.79
N ARG A 7 -1.60 -5.92 25.41
CA ARG A 7 -2.85 -5.21 25.73
C ARG A 7 -3.52 -4.71 24.46
N THR A 8 -2.74 -4.26 23.48
CA THR A 8 -3.26 -3.84 22.17
C THR A 8 -3.89 -5.02 21.41
N ALA A 9 -3.35 -6.24 21.55
CA ALA A 9 -3.96 -7.48 21.05
C ALA A 9 -5.35 -7.71 21.58
N GLU A 10 -5.47 -7.64 22.90
CA GLU A 10 -6.73 -7.92 23.56
C GLU A 10 -7.79 -6.86 23.23
N ILE A 11 -7.39 -5.58 23.20
CA ILE A 11 -8.26 -4.48 22.76
C ILE A 11 -8.78 -4.73 21.34
N ARG A 12 -7.90 -5.08 20.40
CA ARG A 12 -8.31 -5.33 19.01
C ARG A 12 -9.25 -6.53 18.90
N ARG A 13 -8.97 -7.61 19.63
CA ARG A 13 -9.82 -8.81 19.68
C ARG A 13 -11.23 -8.46 20.16
N LEU A 14 -11.35 -7.60 21.17
CA LEU A 14 -12.63 -7.18 21.75
C LEU A 14 -13.37 -6.13 20.90
N ALA A 15 -12.67 -5.30 20.13
CA ALA A 15 -13.27 -4.23 19.34
C ALA A 15 -14.32 -4.72 18.32
N GLY A 16 -14.26 -5.99 17.91
CA GLY A 16 -15.26 -6.62 17.05
C GLY A 16 -16.63 -6.79 17.70
N ALA A 17 -16.71 -6.90 19.03
CA ALA A 17 -17.95 -7.14 19.77
C ALA A 17 -18.85 -5.90 19.89
N ARG A 18 -18.26 -4.70 19.82
CA ARG A 18 -18.96 -3.40 19.90
C ARG A 18 -19.83 -3.25 21.15
N ASP A 19 -19.41 -3.84 22.25
CA ASP A 19 -20.10 -3.84 23.55
C ASP A 19 -19.50 -2.82 24.54
N GLY A 20 -18.51 -2.03 24.11
CA GLY A 20 -17.83 -1.02 24.93
C GLY A 20 -16.61 -1.54 25.70
N ALA A 21 -16.32 -2.85 25.68
CA ALA A 21 -15.22 -3.42 26.45
C ALA A 21 -13.85 -2.95 25.95
N ALA A 22 -13.66 -2.88 24.63
CA ALA A 22 -12.42 -2.40 24.01
C ALA A 22 -12.18 -0.92 24.32
N GLU A 23 -13.23 -0.11 24.31
CA GLU A 23 -13.18 1.31 24.63
C GLU A 23 -12.76 1.55 26.08
N ALA A 24 -13.31 0.78 27.03
CA ALA A 24 -12.91 0.86 28.44
C ALA A 24 -11.43 0.51 28.64
N MET A 25 -10.96 -0.57 27.99
CA MET A 25 -9.54 -0.95 28.04
C MET A 25 -8.62 0.10 27.42
N LEU A 26 -9.06 0.77 26.35
CA LEU A 26 -8.34 1.87 25.73
C LEU A 26 -8.24 3.09 26.64
N VAL A 27 -9.32 3.46 27.34
CA VAL A 27 -9.29 4.54 28.33
C VAL A 27 -8.26 4.23 29.42
N ASP A 28 -8.26 3.01 29.96
CA ASP A 28 -7.29 2.58 30.96
C ASP A 28 -5.86 2.53 30.41
N LEU A 29 -5.67 2.15 29.14
CA LEU A 29 -4.38 2.19 28.47
C LEU A 29 -3.85 3.62 28.37
N LEU A 30 -4.65 4.56 27.86
CA LEU A 30 -4.30 5.97 27.73
C LEU A 30 -4.00 6.62 29.09
N ARG A 31 -4.78 6.30 30.12
CA ARG A 31 -4.50 6.74 31.50
C ARG A 31 -3.17 6.19 31.99
N SER A 32 -2.92 4.89 31.81
CA SER A 32 -1.70 4.24 32.31
C SER A 32 -0.42 4.73 31.63
N LEU A 33 -0.47 4.96 30.33
CA LEU A 33 0.71 5.33 29.53
C LEU A 33 1.00 6.83 29.59
N PHE A 34 -0.05 7.65 29.54
CA PHE A 34 0.10 9.10 29.31
C PHE A 34 -0.52 9.96 30.40
N SER A 35 -1.11 9.36 31.44
CA SER A 35 -1.86 10.09 32.48
C SER A 35 -2.98 10.96 31.89
N ILE A 36 -3.61 10.51 30.79
CA ILE A 36 -4.76 11.19 30.17
C ILE A 36 -6.06 10.58 30.67
N GLU A 37 -6.98 11.43 31.12
CA GLU A 37 -8.39 11.06 31.30
C GLU A 37 -9.13 11.21 29.96
N ALA A 38 -9.22 10.12 29.21
CA ALA A 38 -9.93 10.07 27.93
C ALA A 38 -11.45 9.95 28.16
N THR A 39 -12.21 10.80 27.49
CA THR A 39 -13.67 10.82 27.50
C THR A 39 -14.22 10.73 26.08
N GLY A 40 -15.45 10.23 25.94
CA GLY A 40 -16.09 10.11 24.62
C GLY A 40 -15.30 9.26 23.62
N LEU A 41 -14.55 8.27 24.10
CA LEU A 41 -13.71 7.42 23.25
C LEU A 41 -14.59 6.59 22.31
N ALA A 42 -14.28 6.64 21.01
CA ALA A 42 -14.99 5.90 19.97
C ALA A 42 -13.98 5.27 19.00
N ILE A 43 -14.14 3.98 18.73
CA ILE A 43 -13.32 3.23 17.76
C ILE A 43 -13.94 3.39 16.37
N ASN A 44 -13.09 3.69 15.37
CA ASN A 44 -13.52 3.72 13.97
C ASN A 44 -13.62 2.30 13.41
N HIS A 45 -14.62 2.08 12.56
CA HIS A 45 -14.82 0.81 11.84
C HIS A 45 -14.74 1.00 10.33
N ASP A 46 -13.83 1.87 9.87
CA ASP A 46 -13.69 2.18 8.44
C ASP A 46 -13.00 1.05 7.65
N GLN A 47 -13.23 1.04 6.34
CA GLN A 47 -12.70 0.03 5.42
C GLN A 47 -11.20 0.19 5.12
N TYR A 48 -10.57 1.29 5.56
CA TYR A 48 -9.17 1.59 5.26
C TYR A 48 -8.21 1.06 6.33
N SER A 49 -8.73 0.60 7.46
CA SER A 49 -7.98 0.21 8.67
C SER A 49 -7.77 -1.30 8.76
N LEU A 50 -7.23 -1.92 7.71
CA LEU A 50 -7.16 -3.38 7.53
C LEU A 50 -6.33 -4.11 8.62
N ASN A 51 -5.19 -3.54 9.00
CA ASN A 51 -4.25 -4.11 9.98
C ASN A 51 -4.10 -3.24 11.25
N SER A 52 -4.97 -2.25 11.42
CA SER A 52 -4.80 -1.21 12.45
C SER A 52 -6.11 -0.91 13.15
N LEU A 53 -6.08 -0.64 14.44
CA LEU A 53 -7.21 -0.09 15.18
C LEU A 53 -6.97 1.40 15.41
N ASN A 54 -7.98 2.22 15.17
CA ASN A 54 -7.92 3.66 15.44
C ASN A 54 -9.26 4.21 15.90
N GLY A 55 -9.26 5.44 16.39
CA GLY A 55 -10.45 6.10 16.88
C GLY A 55 -10.18 7.51 17.37
N PHE A 56 -11.16 8.08 18.07
CA PHE A 56 -11.10 9.43 18.62
C PHE A 56 -11.41 9.43 20.11
N PHE A 57 -10.90 10.43 20.83
CA PHE A 57 -11.30 10.73 22.21
C PHE A 57 -11.11 12.22 22.50
N GLU A 58 -11.70 12.67 23.60
CA GLU A 58 -11.58 14.03 24.13
C GLU A 58 -10.85 13.99 25.49
N SER A 59 -10.03 15.00 25.78
CA SER A 59 -9.45 15.23 27.10
C SER A 59 -9.48 16.72 27.47
N ALA A 60 -9.01 17.08 28.66
CA ALA A 60 -8.86 18.48 29.07
C ALA A 60 -7.99 19.30 28.11
N ASP A 61 -7.07 18.65 27.39
CA ASP A 61 -6.16 19.29 26.45
C ASP A 61 -6.76 19.42 25.04
N GLY A 62 -7.96 18.88 24.79
CA GLY A 62 -8.71 18.98 23.53
C GLY A 62 -9.07 17.63 22.91
N SER A 63 -9.27 17.63 21.60
CA SER A 63 -9.67 16.45 20.83
C SER A 63 -8.49 15.72 20.22
N PHE A 64 -8.51 14.39 20.24
CA PHE A 64 -7.42 13.54 19.79
C PHE A 64 -7.89 12.41 18.88
N PHE A 65 -6.96 11.93 18.06
CA PHE A 65 -7.05 10.72 17.26
C PHE A 65 -5.98 9.74 17.75
N PHE A 66 -6.32 8.47 17.93
CA PHE A 66 -5.35 7.43 18.29
C PHE A 66 -5.30 6.33 17.25
N LYS A 67 -4.14 5.68 17.13
CA LYS A 67 -3.94 4.52 16.25
C LYS A 67 -2.87 3.58 16.80
N PHE A 68 -3.06 2.28 16.57
CA PHE A 68 -2.01 1.28 16.69
C PHE A 68 -2.19 0.18 15.64
N HIS A 69 -1.07 -0.38 15.18
CA HIS A 69 -1.03 -1.52 14.27
C HIS A 69 -0.89 -2.81 15.05
N GLN A 70 -1.39 -3.89 14.45
CA GLN A 70 -1.06 -5.23 14.92
C GLN A 70 -0.98 -6.22 13.77
N GLU A 71 0.22 -6.73 13.51
CA GLU A 71 0.49 -7.88 12.65
C GLU A 71 0.98 -9.10 13.45
N ASP A 72 0.82 -10.30 12.89
CA ASP A 72 1.33 -11.54 13.51
C ASP A 72 2.87 -11.47 13.63
N GLY A 73 3.41 -11.71 14.83
CA GLY A 73 4.87 -11.67 15.10
C GLY A 73 5.43 -10.31 15.52
N GLU A 74 4.60 -9.29 15.73
CA GLU A 74 5.03 -7.93 16.06
C GLU A 74 5.56 -7.73 17.50
N GLU A 75 5.27 -8.66 18.41
CA GLU A 75 5.71 -8.63 19.81
C GLU A 75 7.25 -8.62 19.96
N ALA A 76 7.99 -9.06 18.93
CA ALA A 76 9.44 -9.08 18.90
C ALA A 76 10.09 -7.82 18.27
N MET A 77 9.30 -6.87 17.77
CA MET A 77 9.80 -5.77 16.94
C MET A 77 9.77 -4.43 17.68
N SER A 78 10.96 -3.84 17.83
CA SER A 78 11.11 -2.45 18.23
C SER A 78 10.94 -1.54 17.00
N GLY A 79 10.26 -0.40 17.16
CA GLY A 79 10.55 0.76 16.31
C GLY A 79 9.58 1.16 15.20
N GLU A 80 8.31 0.79 15.21
CA GLU A 80 7.31 1.42 14.30
C GLU A 80 7.17 2.93 14.56
N TYR A 81 7.57 3.40 15.74
CA TYR A 81 7.28 4.75 16.25
C TYR A 81 8.47 5.72 16.17
N TYR A 82 9.70 5.22 15.89
CA TYR A 82 10.86 6.03 15.45
C TYR A 82 10.67 6.53 13.99
N ARG A 83 9.70 5.96 13.28
CA ARG A 83 9.49 6.13 11.84
C ARG A 83 9.01 7.52 11.44
N ALA A 84 8.17 8.17 12.26
CA ALA A 84 7.74 9.54 11.97
C ALA A 84 8.88 10.55 12.15
N ASP A 85 9.74 10.34 13.14
CA ASP A 85 10.92 11.17 13.36
C ASP A 85 11.97 10.99 12.25
N ILE A 86 12.17 9.75 11.75
CA ILE A 86 13.00 9.48 10.57
C ILE A 86 12.59 10.37 9.38
N LEU A 87 11.30 10.39 9.04
CA LEU A 87 10.78 11.20 7.93
C LEU A 87 10.92 12.70 8.19
N ALA A 88 10.61 13.15 9.41
CA ALA A 88 10.69 14.57 9.78
C ALA A 88 12.13 15.10 9.71
N ARG A 89 13.10 14.35 10.25
CA ARG A 89 14.53 14.71 10.20
C ARG A 89 15.07 14.74 8.77
N ALA A 90 14.58 13.87 7.91
CA ALA A 90 14.93 13.86 6.49
C ALA A 90 14.40 15.12 5.76
N GLY A 91 13.30 15.70 6.27
CA GLY A 91 12.68 16.92 5.77
C GLY A 91 11.33 16.70 5.07
N LEU A 92 10.72 15.51 5.23
CA LEU A 92 9.41 15.24 4.65
C LEU A 92 8.29 15.92 5.44
N PRO A 93 7.20 16.36 4.77
CA PRO A 93 6.03 16.90 5.45
C PRO A 93 5.27 15.74 6.11
N VAL A 94 5.52 15.52 7.40
CA VAL A 94 4.87 14.46 8.19
C VAL A 94 4.25 15.06 9.45
N ASP A 95 3.01 14.66 9.72
CA ASP A 95 2.31 14.99 10.95
C ASP A 95 2.85 14.14 12.09
N GLN A 96 3.22 14.76 13.20
CA GLN A 96 3.83 14.08 14.34
C GLN A 96 2.78 13.81 15.42
N PRO A 97 2.80 12.63 16.05
CA PRO A 97 1.98 12.37 17.23
C PRO A 97 2.40 13.31 18.36
N VAL A 98 1.43 13.75 19.17
CA VAL A 98 1.70 14.52 20.39
C VAL A 98 2.12 13.62 21.54
N LEU A 99 1.70 12.36 21.55
CA LEU A 99 2.08 11.36 22.54
C LEU A 99 2.27 10.00 21.86
N MET A 100 3.20 9.20 22.36
CA MET A 100 3.48 7.87 21.83
C MET A 100 3.98 6.93 22.91
N SER A 101 3.61 5.65 22.79
CA SER A 101 4.19 4.55 23.55
C SER A 101 4.85 3.58 22.58
N VAL A 102 6.06 3.15 22.92
CA VAL A 102 6.88 2.22 22.13
C VAL A 102 7.07 0.87 22.83
N LEU A 103 6.38 0.67 23.96
CA LEU A 103 6.50 -0.52 24.79
C LEU A 103 5.88 -1.73 24.06
N PRO A 104 6.59 -2.88 23.98
CA PRO A 104 6.05 -4.10 23.39
C PRO A 104 4.68 -4.49 23.97
N GLY A 105 3.66 -4.61 23.11
CA GLY A 105 2.29 -4.97 23.49
C GLY A 105 1.43 -3.79 23.98
N GLU A 106 1.99 -2.58 24.03
CA GLU A 106 1.31 -1.34 24.45
C GLU A 106 1.61 -0.18 23.49
N GLN A 107 1.90 -0.51 22.24
CA GLN A 107 2.26 0.48 21.26
C GLN A 107 1.02 1.25 20.80
N ILE A 108 1.08 2.58 20.88
CA ILE A 108 -0.03 3.45 20.49
C ILE A 108 0.48 4.87 20.20
N LEU A 109 -0.10 5.48 19.16
CA LEU A 109 0.11 6.86 18.79
C LEU A 109 -1.12 7.69 19.10
N VAL A 110 -0.90 8.92 19.57
CA VAL A 110 -1.94 9.91 19.79
C VAL A 110 -1.57 11.18 19.02
N TYR A 111 -2.46 11.61 18.14
CA TYR A 111 -2.37 12.82 17.34
C TYR A 111 -3.41 13.84 17.82
N ARG A 112 -3.14 15.13 17.57
CA ARG A 112 -4.21 16.14 17.61
C ARG A 112 -5.27 15.76 16.58
N ARG A 113 -6.53 15.84 16.96
CA ARG A 113 -7.63 15.60 16.02
C ARG A 113 -7.57 16.64 14.91
N ARG A 114 -7.63 16.18 13.66
CA ARG A 114 -7.73 17.02 12.47
C ARG A 114 -9.11 16.97 11.89
N THR A 115 -9.47 18.06 11.22
CA THR A 115 -10.68 18.18 10.40
C THR A 115 -10.38 18.17 8.90
N ASP A 116 -9.09 18.26 8.53
CA ASP A 116 -8.64 18.08 7.15
C ASP A 116 -9.04 16.68 6.65
N PRO A 117 -9.59 16.55 5.44
CA PRO A 117 -9.89 15.24 4.87
C PRO A 117 -8.60 14.47 4.56
N ARG A 118 -8.68 13.13 4.53
CA ARG A 118 -7.61 12.33 3.94
C ARG A 118 -7.63 12.55 2.43
N PHE A 119 -6.47 12.48 1.79
CA PHE A 119 -6.40 12.65 0.35
C PHE A 119 -7.17 11.55 -0.39
N SER A 120 -7.27 10.35 0.17
CA SER A 120 -8.13 9.27 -0.33
C SER A 120 -9.60 9.67 -0.41
N ASP A 121 -10.11 10.42 0.58
CA ASP A 121 -11.51 10.85 0.62
C ASP A 121 -11.78 11.89 -0.48
N VAL A 122 -10.85 12.83 -0.67
CA VAL A 122 -10.90 13.84 -1.74
C VAL A 122 -10.89 13.17 -3.12
N LEU A 123 -9.97 12.25 -3.35
CA LEU A 123 -9.84 11.57 -4.64
C LEU A 123 -11.01 10.62 -4.91
N ARG A 124 -11.54 9.96 -3.88
CA ARG A 124 -12.76 9.16 -4.01
C ARG A 124 -13.95 10.03 -4.42
N ALA A 125 -14.09 11.23 -3.85
CA ALA A 125 -15.14 12.16 -4.27
C ALA A 125 -14.98 12.54 -5.77
N LEU A 126 -13.75 12.81 -6.22
CA LEU A 126 -13.45 13.11 -7.63
C LEU A 126 -13.66 11.91 -8.57
N ASP A 127 -13.38 10.69 -8.11
CA ASP A 127 -13.66 9.46 -8.87
C ASP A 127 -15.17 9.26 -9.08
N LEU A 128 -15.99 9.66 -8.10
CA LEU A 128 -17.45 9.52 -8.17
C LEU A 128 -18.12 10.68 -8.90
N GLN A 129 -17.58 11.88 -8.78
CA GLN A 129 -18.08 13.12 -9.37
C GLN A 129 -16.90 13.91 -9.93
N PRO A 130 -16.57 13.73 -11.22
CA PRO A 130 -15.47 14.44 -11.85
C PRO A 130 -15.65 15.96 -11.78
N ASP A 131 -14.66 16.63 -11.19
CA ASP A 131 -14.54 18.09 -11.16
C ASP A 131 -13.16 18.48 -11.71
N ALA A 132 -13.14 19.24 -12.80
CA ALA A 132 -11.88 19.67 -13.43
C ALA A 132 -11.05 20.58 -12.51
N GLY A 133 -11.71 21.45 -11.75
CA GLY A 133 -11.03 22.37 -10.82
C GLY A 133 -10.42 21.62 -9.63
N GLY A 134 -11.19 20.74 -9.00
CA GLY A 134 -10.73 19.85 -7.94
C GLY A 134 -9.65 18.88 -8.40
N THR A 135 -9.78 18.33 -9.60
CA THR A 135 -8.73 17.51 -10.23
C THR A 135 -7.42 18.28 -10.36
N ALA A 136 -7.46 19.50 -10.91
CA ALA A 136 -6.27 20.33 -11.05
C ALA A 136 -5.61 20.67 -9.70
N ARG A 137 -6.41 20.97 -8.66
CA ARG A 137 -5.90 21.20 -7.30
C ARG A 137 -5.26 19.95 -6.68
N ALA A 138 -5.90 18.79 -6.83
CA ALA A 138 -5.36 17.52 -6.34
C ALA A 138 -4.04 17.15 -7.01
N VAL A 139 -3.94 17.32 -8.34
CA VAL A 139 -2.70 17.09 -9.11
C VAL A 139 -1.60 18.06 -8.70
N ALA A 140 -1.92 19.34 -8.47
CA ALA A 140 -0.96 20.32 -7.98
C ALA A 140 -0.44 19.98 -6.58
N ALA A 141 -1.32 19.51 -5.68
CA ALA A 141 -0.94 19.08 -4.33
C ALA A 141 -0.03 17.84 -4.37
N GLU A 142 -0.36 16.83 -5.20
CA GLU A 142 0.49 15.65 -5.43
C GLU A 142 1.84 16.04 -6.01
N THR A 143 1.88 17.02 -6.92
CA THR A 143 3.14 17.54 -7.50
C THR A 143 4.05 18.09 -6.40
N GLY A 144 3.54 18.95 -5.53
CA GLY A 144 4.32 19.53 -4.43
C GLY A 144 4.85 18.47 -3.46
N LEU A 145 4.04 17.47 -3.11
CA LEU A 145 4.49 16.37 -2.26
C LEU A 145 5.55 15.50 -2.96
N THR A 146 5.32 15.17 -4.23
CA THR A 146 6.22 14.32 -5.03
C THR A 146 7.58 14.97 -5.21
N GLU A 147 7.62 16.29 -5.44
CA GLU A 147 8.88 17.05 -5.51
C GLU A 147 9.62 17.08 -4.16
N ALA A 148 8.89 17.24 -3.04
CA ALA A 148 9.49 17.16 -1.70
C ALA A 148 10.06 15.77 -1.41
N VAL A 149 9.36 14.70 -1.80
CA VAL A 149 9.83 13.31 -1.68
C VAL A 149 11.08 13.09 -2.50
N LEU A 150 11.09 13.47 -3.78
CA LEU A 150 12.27 13.32 -4.63
C LEU A 150 13.48 14.08 -4.07
N ALA A 151 13.28 15.30 -3.54
CA ALA A 151 14.35 16.07 -2.93
C ALA A 151 14.98 15.34 -1.74
N VAL A 152 14.16 14.71 -0.90
CA VAL A 152 14.63 13.87 0.21
C VAL A 152 15.34 12.64 -0.31
N TYR A 153 14.77 11.91 -1.29
CA TYR A 153 15.42 10.73 -1.86
C TYR A 153 16.80 11.05 -2.42
N ARG A 154 16.95 12.13 -3.20
CA ARG A 154 18.25 12.57 -3.72
C ARG A 154 19.27 12.89 -2.63
N LYS A 155 18.82 13.55 -1.55
CA LYS A 155 19.64 13.90 -0.39
C LYS A 155 20.07 12.66 0.40
N THR A 156 19.19 11.68 0.54
CA THR A 156 19.40 10.49 1.39
C THR A 156 19.88 9.27 0.62
N LEU A 157 19.93 9.31 -0.71
CA LEU A 157 20.35 8.17 -1.53
C LEU A 157 21.81 7.81 -1.24
N HIS A 158 22.01 6.56 -0.80
CA HIS A 158 23.32 6.01 -0.45
C HIS A 158 23.41 4.50 -0.77
N PRO A 159 24.61 3.94 -0.94
CA PRO A 159 24.79 2.49 -0.99
C PRO A 159 24.34 1.85 0.33
N VAL A 160 23.69 0.69 0.24
CA VAL A 160 23.30 -0.11 1.42
C VAL A 160 23.89 -1.52 1.31
N THR A 161 24.16 -2.16 2.43
CA THR A 161 24.53 -3.57 2.46
C THR A 161 23.28 -4.46 2.38
N PRO A 162 23.41 -5.74 1.97
CA PRO A 162 22.31 -6.70 2.03
C PRO A 162 21.67 -6.80 3.42
N GLN A 163 22.45 -6.67 4.49
CA GLN A 163 21.95 -6.71 5.87
C GLN A 163 21.16 -5.45 6.23
N GLN A 164 21.57 -4.27 5.76
CA GLN A 164 20.82 -3.03 5.97
C GLN A 164 19.49 -3.08 5.22
N ALA A 165 19.50 -3.48 3.95
CA ALA A 165 18.28 -3.66 3.17
C ALA A 165 17.35 -4.67 3.87
N ALA A 166 17.85 -5.86 4.24
CA ALA A 166 17.04 -6.89 4.89
C ALA A 166 16.44 -6.51 6.24
N ALA A 167 17.00 -5.51 6.93
CA ALA A 167 16.45 -5.00 8.19
C ALA A 167 15.27 -4.03 7.99
N GLU A 168 15.02 -3.56 6.77
CA GLU A 168 13.97 -2.59 6.50
C GLU A 168 12.56 -3.20 6.58
N PRO A 169 11.61 -2.53 7.25
CA PRO A 169 10.28 -3.08 7.49
C PRO A 169 9.47 -3.25 6.21
N VAL A 170 9.81 -2.53 5.12
CA VAL A 170 9.10 -2.59 3.84
C VAL A 170 9.01 -4.03 3.27
N HIS A 171 9.96 -4.90 3.63
CA HIS A 171 9.97 -6.30 3.19
C HIS A 171 8.80 -7.11 3.74
N ARG A 172 8.16 -6.66 4.82
CA ARG A 172 6.88 -7.21 5.28
C ARG A 172 5.80 -7.14 4.19
N LEU A 173 5.82 -6.09 3.37
CA LEU A 173 4.82 -5.86 2.33
C LEU A 173 5.10 -6.67 1.07
N PHE A 174 6.37 -6.89 0.73
CA PHE A 174 6.80 -7.38 -0.59
C PHE A 174 7.49 -8.75 -0.59
N HIS A 175 7.88 -9.29 0.57
CA HIS A 175 8.55 -10.59 0.64
C HIS A 175 7.97 -11.50 1.73
N ASP A 176 7.85 -11.03 2.96
CA ASP A 176 7.44 -11.86 4.10
C ASP A 176 6.04 -12.45 3.92
N ARG A 177 5.17 -11.74 3.21
CA ARG A 177 3.82 -12.20 2.86
C ARG A 177 3.78 -13.34 1.84
N LEU A 178 4.91 -13.71 1.23
CA LEU A 178 5.05 -14.82 0.28
C LEU A 178 5.53 -16.11 0.95
N VAL A 179 6.06 -16.04 2.17
CA VAL A 179 6.77 -17.16 2.83
C VAL A 179 6.28 -17.38 4.25
N ASP A 180 6.52 -18.58 4.79
CA ASP A 180 6.30 -18.85 6.21
C ASP A 180 7.55 -18.47 7.02
N HIS A 181 7.35 -17.84 8.18
CA HIS A 181 8.43 -17.55 9.12
C HIS A 181 8.55 -18.63 10.20
N PRO A 182 9.76 -18.89 10.74
CA PRO A 182 11.04 -18.28 10.36
C PRO A 182 11.75 -18.99 9.19
N GLU A 183 11.23 -20.13 8.72
CA GLU A 183 11.92 -21.06 7.82
C GLU A 183 12.02 -20.59 6.37
N GLY A 184 11.26 -19.56 5.98
CA GLY A 184 11.24 -19.02 4.61
C GLY A 184 10.57 -19.95 3.60
N ARG A 185 9.65 -20.82 4.03
CA ARG A 185 9.01 -21.81 3.14
C ARG A 185 8.05 -21.12 2.17
N TYR A 186 8.20 -21.42 0.88
CA TYR A 186 7.35 -20.92 -0.21
C TYR A 186 6.57 -22.07 -0.86
N PRO A 187 5.30 -21.87 -1.28
CA PRO A 187 4.47 -20.71 -0.95
C PRO A 187 4.06 -20.73 0.53
N GLY A 188 4.06 -19.56 1.16
CA GLY A 188 3.69 -19.36 2.56
C GLY A 188 2.96 -18.05 2.79
N GLY A 189 2.79 -17.67 4.06
CA GLY A 189 2.24 -16.37 4.46
C GLY A 189 0.85 -16.08 3.85
N ARG A 190 0.65 -14.83 3.41
CA ARG A 190 -0.62 -14.40 2.80
C ARG A 190 -0.86 -15.04 1.44
N LEU A 191 0.17 -15.30 0.64
CA LEU A 191 0.01 -16.01 -0.63
C LEU A 191 -0.65 -17.38 -0.41
N ALA A 192 -0.10 -18.19 0.49
CA ALA A 192 -0.65 -19.50 0.81
C ALA A 192 -2.08 -19.38 1.37
N GLY A 193 -2.31 -18.49 2.34
CA GLY A 193 -3.62 -18.31 2.96
C GLY A 193 -4.69 -17.75 2.01
N PHE A 194 -4.32 -16.91 1.05
CA PHE A 194 -5.28 -16.25 0.17
C PHE A 194 -5.64 -17.09 -1.06
N TYR A 195 -4.67 -17.83 -1.62
CA TYR A 195 -4.80 -18.33 -2.99
C TYR A 195 -4.47 -19.81 -3.17
N VAL A 196 -3.50 -20.36 -2.45
CA VAL A 196 -3.06 -21.76 -2.68
C VAL A 196 -4.14 -22.74 -2.26
N GLY A 197 -4.49 -23.65 -3.17
CA GLY A 197 -5.57 -24.63 -2.99
C GLY A 197 -6.97 -24.01 -2.95
N GLN A 198 -7.10 -22.72 -3.26
CA GLN A 198 -8.37 -21.99 -3.22
C GLN A 198 -9.08 -22.01 -4.58
N HIS A 199 -10.36 -21.63 -4.57
CA HIS A 199 -11.19 -21.50 -5.77
C HIS A 199 -11.43 -20.02 -6.13
N PHE A 200 -11.47 -19.73 -7.42
CA PHE A 200 -11.65 -18.39 -7.97
C PHE A 200 -12.96 -18.34 -8.74
N ALA A 201 -13.89 -17.52 -8.26
CA ALA A 201 -15.17 -17.30 -8.89
C ALA A 201 -15.19 -15.95 -9.61
N PHE A 202 -15.43 -15.99 -10.92
CA PHE A 202 -15.57 -14.84 -11.79
C PHE A 202 -16.92 -14.90 -12.52
N GLU A 203 -17.39 -13.77 -13.03
CA GLU A 203 -18.53 -13.75 -13.95
C GLU A 203 -18.16 -14.51 -15.23
N GLY A 204 -18.70 -15.71 -15.44
CA GLY A 204 -18.49 -16.54 -16.63
C GLY A 204 -17.39 -17.60 -16.54
N ALA A 205 -16.60 -17.64 -15.45
CA ALA A 205 -15.58 -18.67 -15.25
C ALA A 205 -15.39 -19.01 -13.76
N SER A 206 -15.05 -20.28 -13.48
CA SER A 206 -14.65 -20.74 -12.16
C SER A 206 -13.42 -21.63 -12.30
N LEU A 207 -12.39 -21.39 -11.48
CA LEU A 207 -11.10 -22.07 -11.55
C LEU A 207 -10.63 -22.50 -10.17
N GLY A 208 -9.98 -23.66 -10.08
CA GLY A 208 -9.12 -23.99 -8.95
C GLY A 208 -7.76 -23.29 -9.06
N TRP A 209 -7.01 -23.25 -7.96
CA TRP A 209 -5.68 -22.63 -7.90
C TRP A 209 -4.73 -23.10 -9.00
N GLU A 210 -4.68 -24.40 -9.29
CA GLU A 210 -3.74 -24.98 -10.26
C GLU A 210 -4.00 -24.47 -11.68
N ALA A 211 -5.28 -24.34 -12.07
CA ALA A 211 -5.66 -23.79 -13.35
C ALA A 211 -5.48 -22.27 -13.38
N PHE A 212 -5.84 -21.58 -12.29
CA PHE A 212 -5.75 -20.13 -12.20
C PHE A 212 -4.30 -19.62 -12.21
N SER A 213 -3.42 -20.25 -11.43
CA SER A 213 -2.03 -19.83 -11.29
C SER A 213 -1.23 -20.01 -12.57
N THR A 214 -1.60 -20.97 -13.42
CA THR A 214 -0.94 -21.25 -14.71
C THR A 214 -1.64 -20.57 -15.88
N ALA A 215 -2.85 -20.02 -15.68
CA ALA A 215 -3.58 -19.36 -16.75
C ALA A 215 -2.88 -18.07 -17.20
N ARG A 216 -2.83 -17.89 -18.52
CA ARG A 216 -2.44 -16.63 -19.13
C ARG A 216 -3.64 -15.72 -19.22
N PHE A 217 -3.43 -14.42 -19.03
CA PHE A 217 -4.51 -13.44 -19.09
C PHE A 217 -4.50 -12.72 -20.42
N ARG A 218 -5.68 -12.63 -21.04
CA ARG A 218 -5.95 -11.61 -22.06
C ARG A 218 -6.97 -10.64 -21.49
N VAL A 219 -6.60 -9.37 -21.29
CA VAL A 219 -7.52 -8.35 -20.77
C VAL A 219 -7.81 -7.35 -21.87
N ASN A 220 -9.08 -7.21 -22.25
CA ASN A 220 -9.52 -6.29 -23.31
C ASN A 220 -8.71 -6.45 -24.62
N GLY A 221 -8.37 -7.69 -24.97
CA GLY A 221 -7.59 -8.02 -26.17
C GLY A 221 -6.06 -8.02 -25.98
N VAL A 222 -5.54 -7.49 -24.88
CA VAL A 222 -4.09 -7.47 -24.58
C VAL A 222 -3.69 -8.75 -23.87
N LEU A 223 -2.83 -9.56 -24.49
CA LEU A 223 -2.31 -10.81 -23.95
C LEU A 223 -1.01 -10.57 -23.17
N TYR A 224 -0.95 -11.00 -21.92
CA TYR A 224 0.21 -10.81 -21.04
C TYR A 224 1.16 -12.01 -21.05
N GLU A 225 2.46 -11.73 -20.85
CA GLU A 225 3.57 -12.70 -20.93
C GLU A 225 3.62 -13.70 -19.77
N SER A 226 3.06 -13.37 -18.62
CA SER A 226 3.21 -14.15 -17.40
C SER A 226 1.85 -14.51 -16.83
N SER A 227 1.76 -15.72 -16.31
CA SER A 227 0.67 -16.17 -15.45
C SER A 227 0.84 -15.64 -14.02
N VAL A 228 -0.21 -15.72 -13.21
CA VAL A 228 -0.17 -15.27 -11.81
C VAL A 228 0.84 -16.06 -10.98
N GLY A 229 0.97 -17.36 -11.21
CA GLY A 229 1.95 -18.22 -10.54
C GLY A 229 3.38 -17.83 -10.88
N GLU A 230 3.69 -17.62 -12.17
CA GLU A 230 5.01 -17.16 -12.61
C GLU A 230 5.39 -15.80 -11.99
N LEU A 231 4.44 -14.89 -11.83
CA LEU A 231 4.68 -13.60 -11.17
C LEU A 231 5.00 -13.74 -9.68
N PHE A 232 4.32 -14.63 -8.95
CA PHE A 232 4.67 -14.91 -7.54
C PHE A 232 6.03 -15.60 -7.42
N ASP A 233 6.32 -16.57 -8.29
CA ASP A 233 7.60 -17.28 -8.31
C ASP A 233 8.75 -16.31 -8.61
N ALA A 234 8.58 -15.40 -9.58
CA ALA A 234 9.56 -14.36 -9.87
C ALA A 234 9.72 -13.38 -8.69
N ALA A 235 8.62 -12.98 -8.05
CA ALA A 235 8.64 -12.05 -6.93
C ALA A 235 9.38 -12.60 -5.70
N VAL A 236 9.11 -13.85 -5.29
CA VAL A 236 9.78 -14.41 -4.10
C VAL A 236 11.29 -14.54 -4.30
N GLN A 237 11.75 -14.79 -5.53
CA GLN A 237 13.17 -14.88 -5.83
C GLN A 237 13.82 -13.49 -5.91
N ARG A 238 13.22 -12.56 -6.68
CA ARG A 238 13.86 -11.27 -6.99
C ARG A 238 13.73 -10.24 -5.88
N LEU A 239 12.59 -10.23 -5.18
CA LEU A 239 12.29 -9.28 -4.11
C LEU A 239 12.75 -9.77 -2.73
N LYS A 240 13.52 -10.87 -2.70
CA LYS A 240 14.21 -11.30 -1.49
C LYS A 240 15.06 -10.13 -0.94
N PRO A 241 15.00 -9.83 0.36
CA PRO A 241 15.51 -8.55 0.87
C PRO A 241 16.99 -8.27 0.56
N GLU A 242 17.84 -9.30 0.62
CA GLU A 242 19.28 -9.17 0.34
C GLU A 242 19.58 -8.80 -1.12
N ASN A 243 18.68 -9.15 -2.05
CA ASN A 243 18.83 -8.90 -3.48
C ASN A 243 18.47 -7.46 -3.87
N LEU A 244 17.95 -6.66 -2.94
CA LEU A 244 17.47 -5.29 -3.20
C LEU A 244 18.47 -4.21 -2.76
N ALA A 245 19.63 -4.61 -2.24
CA ALA A 245 20.73 -3.70 -1.92
C ALA A 245 21.42 -3.13 -3.18
N ASP A 246 21.17 -3.72 -4.35
CA ASP A 246 21.75 -3.34 -5.64
C ASP A 246 21.24 -2.01 -6.20
N ALA A 247 20.15 -1.46 -5.64
CA ALA A 247 19.58 -0.17 -6.02
C ALA A 247 19.77 0.96 -4.98
N GLY A 248 20.66 0.74 -4.00
CA GLY A 248 20.86 1.65 -2.88
C GLY A 248 19.63 1.78 -1.98
N GLY A 249 19.76 2.61 -0.95
CA GLY A 249 18.68 2.92 -0.01
C GLY A 249 18.41 4.41 0.08
N VAL A 250 17.17 4.73 0.44
CA VAL A 250 16.70 6.09 0.70
C VAL A 250 15.90 6.14 2.00
N THR A 251 15.83 7.32 2.61
CA THR A 251 14.87 7.54 3.68
C THR A 251 13.48 7.73 3.09
N ALA A 252 12.59 6.78 3.35
CA ALA A 252 11.27 6.74 2.73
C ALA A 252 10.18 6.26 3.69
N HIS A 253 8.93 6.54 3.34
CA HIS A 253 7.76 6.16 4.13
C HIS A 253 7.46 4.65 4.08
N GLY A 254 7.87 3.95 3.01
CA GLY A 254 7.71 2.50 2.82
C GLY A 254 6.27 2.00 2.55
N ASP A 255 5.25 2.66 3.09
CA ASP A 255 3.82 2.32 2.93
C ASP A 255 2.93 3.56 2.75
N ALA A 256 3.43 4.58 2.05
CA ALA A 256 2.61 5.74 1.78
C ALA A 256 1.46 5.35 0.83
N HIS A 257 0.23 5.67 1.22
CA HIS A 257 -0.96 5.65 0.38
C HIS A 257 -1.87 6.81 0.79
N ASN A 258 -2.80 7.23 -0.07
CA ASN A 258 -3.54 8.49 0.11
C ASN A 258 -4.46 8.52 1.34
N ALA A 259 -4.71 7.37 1.97
CA ALA A 259 -5.41 7.31 3.26
C ALA A 259 -4.49 7.66 4.45
N ASN A 260 -3.17 7.63 4.26
CA ASN A 260 -2.13 8.07 5.20
C ASN A 260 -1.58 9.46 4.82
N VAL A 261 -2.36 10.25 4.09
CA VAL A 261 -2.00 11.60 3.65
C VAL A 261 -3.15 12.55 3.97
N TRP A 262 -2.85 13.62 4.71
CA TRP A 262 -3.79 14.72 4.93
C TRP A 262 -3.81 15.64 3.71
N TYR A 263 -5.01 16.05 3.30
CA TYR A 263 -5.20 17.08 2.28
C TYR A 263 -5.60 18.39 2.96
N GLN A 264 -4.69 19.36 2.97
CA GLN A 264 -4.87 20.64 3.64
C GLN A 264 -5.15 21.70 2.61
N GLU A 265 -6.30 22.38 2.70
CA GLU A 265 -6.63 23.49 1.81
C GLU A 265 -6.67 24.80 2.59
N LYS A 266 -5.86 25.78 2.15
CA LYS A 266 -5.81 27.13 2.72
C LYS A 266 -5.73 28.15 1.60
N GLU A 267 -6.62 29.15 1.62
CA GLU A 267 -6.62 30.27 0.66
C GLU A 267 -6.57 29.82 -0.82
N GLY A 268 -7.29 28.74 -1.15
CA GLY A 268 -7.35 28.19 -2.52
C GLY A 268 -6.11 27.40 -2.96
N ARG A 269 -5.17 27.12 -2.05
CA ARG A 269 -4.02 26.23 -2.28
C ARG A 269 -4.15 24.97 -1.45
N ALA A 270 -3.78 23.85 -2.06
CA ALA A 270 -3.77 22.55 -1.40
C ALA A 270 -2.35 22.07 -1.16
N SER A 271 -2.11 21.47 0.00
CA SER A 271 -0.84 20.83 0.36
C SER A 271 -1.09 19.49 1.03
N LEU A 272 -0.17 18.56 0.83
CA LEU A 272 -0.25 17.21 1.40
C LEU A 272 0.76 17.03 2.52
N ALA A 273 0.38 16.27 3.54
CA ALA A 273 1.30 15.85 4.60
C ALA A 273 1.05 14.38 4.96
N PHE A 274 2.12 13.60 5.07
CA PHE A 274 2.07 12.22 5.53
C PHE A 274 1.62 12.14 6.98
N PHE A 275 1.06 11.01 7.36
CA PHE A 275 0.93 10.58 8.75
C PHE A 275 0.97 9.05 8.78
N ASP A 276 1.11 8.47 9.97
CA ASP A 276 1.17 7.01 10.15
C ASP A 276 2.24 6.28 9.28
N PRO A 277 3.53 6.60 9.45
CA PRO A 277 4.61 6.01 8.68
C PRO A 277 5.02 4.63 9.19
N ALA A 278 4.08 3.70 9.22
CA ALA A 278 4.24 2.35 9.74
C ALA A 278 5.40 1.57 9.12
N PHE A 279 5.89 1.89 7.91
CA PHE A 279 7.00 1.17 7.27
C PHE A 279 8.15 2.08 6.88
N ALA A 280 8.26 3.27 7.48
CA ALA A 280 9.40 4.12 7.18
C ALA A 280 10.71 3.57 7.73
N GLY A 281 11.79 3.91 7.04
CA GLY A 281 13.14 3.57 7.43
C GLY A 281 14.17 4.39 6.68
N GLU A 282 15.43 4.22 7.06
CA GLU A 282 16.55 5.01 6.57
C GLU A 282 17.20 4.41 5.33
N HIS A 283 17.10 3.08 5.16
CA HIS A 283 17.76 2.28 4.12
C HIS A 283 16.76 1.61 3.17
N VAL A 284 15.52 2.11 3.08
CA VAL A 284 14.46 1.53 2.24
C VAL A 284 14.99 1.35 0.81
N PRO A 285 14.94 0.13 0.24
CA PRO A 285 15.40 -0.09 -1.13
C PRO A 285 14.72 0.84 -2.12
N THR A 286 15.53 1.59 -2.87
CA THR A 286 15.04 2.74 -3.66
C THR A 286 13.93 2.36 -4.64
N LEU A 287 14.04 1.18 -5.28
CA LEU A 287 13.05 0.70 -6.25
C LEU A 287 11.74 0.22 -5.62
N LEU A 288 11.67 0.03 -4.29
CA LEU A 288 10.44 -0.30 -3.58
C LEU A 288 9.76 0.92 -2.93
N ALA A 289 10.51 2.00 -2.72
CA ALA A 289 10.11 3.13 -1.88
C ALA A 289 8.78 3.80 -2.30
N GLU A 290 8.46 3.82 -3.61
CA GLU A 290 7.27 4.46 -4.17
C GLU A 290 6.32 3.48 -4.90
N ILE A 291 6.52 2.17 -4.71
CA ILE A 291 5.65 1.15 -5.33
C ILE A 291 4.24 1.23 -4.76
N LYS A 292 4.14 1.34 -3.44
CA LYS A 292 2.88 1.44 -2.70
C LYS A 292 2.05 2.63 -3.12
N THR A 293 2.66 3.82 -3.16
CA THR A 293 2.00 5.06 -3.61
C THR A 293 1.58 4.94 -5.07
N THR A 294 2.45 4.43 -5.94
CA THR A 294 2.16 4.29 -7.37
C THR A 294 0.99 3.34 -7.61
N PHE A 295 0.92 2.21 -6.91
CA PHE A 295 -0.19 1.29 -7.08
C PHE A 295 -1.46 1.77 -6.36
N HIS A 296 -1.41 1.95 -5.04
CA HIS A 296 -2.60 2.19 -4.24
C HIS A 296 -3.25 3.54 -4.51
N ASN A 297 -2.49 4.56 -4.92
CA ASN A 297 -3.06 5.88 -5.16
C ASN A 297 -3.64 6.01 -6.57
N ILE A 298 -3.34 5.08 -7.47
CA ILE A 298 -3.66 5.20 -8.89
C ILE A 298 -4.39 3.95 -9.36
N LEU A 299 -3.70 2.80 -9.41
CA LEU A 299 -4.17 1.57 -10.04
C LEU A 299 -5.17 0.78 -9.18
N ALA A 300 -5.13 0.93 -7.85
CA ALA A 300 -6.14 0.37 -6.94
C ALA A 300 -7.52 1.07 -7.01
N HIS A 301 -7.62 2.11 -7.84
CA HIS A 301 -8.78 2.97 -7.98
C HIS A 301 -9.11 3.18 -9.47
N PRO A 302 -10.35 3.53 -9.82
CA PRO A 302 -11.47 3.79 -8.92
C PRO A 302 -12.10 2.51 -8.36
N LEU A 303 -12.40 2.57 -7.05
CA LEU A 303 -13.35 1.73 -6.29
C LEU A 303 -13.07 0.23 -6.15
N TRP A 304 -12.47 -0.44 -7.12
CA TRP A 304 -12.45 -1.92 -7.13
C TRP A 304 -11.79 -2.54 -5.90
N LEU A 305 -10.75 -1.91 -5.34
CA LEU A 305 -10.06 -2.43 -4.14
C LEU A 305 -10.84 -2.15 -2.85
N TYR A 306 -11.32 -0.91 -2.67
CA TYR A 306 -11.85 -0.43 -1.38
C TYR A 306 -13.37 -0.36 -1.30
N ASP A 307 -14.07 -0.22 -2.42
CA ASP A 307 -15.54 -0.18 -2.51
C ASP A 307 -16.08 -1.24 -3.52
N PRO A 308 -15.84 -2.56 -3.33
CA PRO A 308 -16.21 -3.60 -4.30
C PRO A 308 -17.68 -3.59 -4.74
N ALA A 309 -18.61 -3.32 -3.82
CA ALA A 309 -20.04 -3.24 -4.13
C ALA A 309 -20.33 -2.11 -5.14
N LEU A 310 -19.73 -0.94 -4.91
CA LEU A 310 -19.88 0.21 -5.80
C LEU A 310 -19.16 -0.02 -7.14
N ALA A 311 -18.06 -0.78 -7.14
CA ALA A 311 -17.40 -1.19 -8.37
C ALA A 311 -18.29 -2.11 -9.23
N ALA A 312 -19.02 -3.05 -8.62
CA ALA A 312 -19.95 -3.93 -9.34
C ALA A 312 -21.20 -3.20 -9.88
N GLU A 313 -21.60 -2.08 -9.26
CA GLU A 313 -22.66 -1.22 -9.80
C GLU A 313 -22.21 -0.38 -11.00
N ARG A 314 -20.92 -0.07 -11.09
CA ARG A 314 -20.37 0.89 -12.06
C ARG A 314 -19.66 0.23 -13.23
N TYR A 315 -19.06 -0.92 -13.01
CA TYR A 315 -18.21 -1.59 -13.97
C TYR A 315 -18.75 -2.97 -14.31
N SER A 316 -18.47 -3.40 -15.53
CA SER A 316 -18.65 -4.78 -15.96
C SER A 316 -17.30 -5.47 -16.04
N ALA A 317 -17.24 -6.73 -15.63
CA ALA A 317 -16.10 -7.60 -15.86
C ALA A 317 -16.60 -9.02 -16.07
N LYS A 318 -16.17 -9.67 -17.15
CA LYS A 318 -16.53 -11.05 -17.49
C LYS A 318 -15.30 -11.81 -17.95
N ALA A 319 -15.25 -13.09 -17.63
CA ALA A 319 -14.19 -13.99 -18.02
C ALA A 319 -14.73 -15.20 -18.79
N ALA A 320 -13.94 -15.70 -19.73
CA ALA A 320 -14.08 -17.02 -20.30
C ALA A 320 -12.73 -17.74 -20.16
N TYR A 321 -12.75 -18.98 -19.69
CA TYR A 321 -11.55 -19.80 -19.55
C TYR A 321 -11.55 -20.92 -20.59
N THR A 322 -10.51 -21.02 -21.40
CA THR A 322 -10.35 -22.07 -22.41
C THR A 322 -8.87 -22.33 -22.66
N ASP A 323 -8.46 -23.60 -22.63
CA ASP A 323 -7.10 -24.04 -22.97
C ASP A 323 -5.95 -23.27 -22.30
N GLY A 324 -6.08 -22.99 -20.99
CA GLY A 324 -5.05 -22.27 -20.23
C GLY A 324 -5.05 -20.76 -20.42
N LEU A 325 -6.02 -20.20 -21.15
CA LEU A 325 -6.20 -18.78 -21.31
C LEU A 325 -7.47 -18.31 -20.58
N LEU A 326 -7.31 -17.31 -19.70
CA LEU A 326 -8.40 -16.54 -19.12
C LEU A 326 -8.58 -15.26 -19.94
N ASP A 327 -9.60 -15.25 -20.80
CA ASP A 327 -9.97 -14.09 -21.61
C ASP A 327 -10.97 -13.22 -20.83
N VAL A 328 -10.59 -11.97 -20.60
CA VAL A 328 -11.27 -11.03 -19.71
C VAL A 328 -11.70 -9.80 -20.51
N THR A 329 -12.97 -9.45 -20.39
CA THR A 329 -13.51 -8.18 -20.89
C THR A 329 -14.02 -7.36 -19.73
N THR A 330 -13.55 -6.12 -19.61
CA THR A 330 -13.99 -5.16 -18.58
C THR A 330 -13.97 -3.73 -19.11
N ASP A 331 -14.89 -2.90 -18.63
CA ASP A 331 -14.94 -1.46 -18.91
C ASP A 331 -14.23 -0.60 -17.84
N TRP A 332 -13.62 -1.23 -16.84
CA TRP A 332 -12.87 -0.51 -15.83
C TRP A 332 -11.65 0.20 -16.43
N ALA A 333 -11.46 1.46 -16.03
CA ALA A 333 -10.28 2.24 -16.34
C ALA A 333 -10.00 3.24 -15.20
N PRO A 334 -8.73 3.65 -15.01
CA PRO A 334 -8.39 4.75 -14.10
C PRO A 334 -9.11 6.04 -14.50
N SER A 335 -9.59 6.80 -13.51
CA SER A 335 -10.22 8.09 -13.76
C SER A 335 -9.20 9.16 -14.18
N ALA A 336 -9.67 10.30 -14.69
CA ALA A 336 -8.80 11.40 -15.11
C ALA A 336 -7.90 11.91 -13.98
N VAL A 337 -8.41 11.97 -12.73
CA VAL A 337 -7.58 12.37 -11.60
C VAL A 337 -6.48 11.34 -11.33
N ARG A 338 -6.79 10.04 -11.38
CA ARG A 338 -5.79 8.97 -11.19
C ARG A 338 -4.70 8.99 -12.27
N LEU A 339 -5.07 9.23 -13.52
CA LEU A 339 -4.11 9.39 -14.62
C LEU A 339 -3.23 10.64 -14.44
N GLY A 340 -3.79 11.75 -13.95
CA GLY A 340 -3.02 12.95 -13.61
C GLY A 340 -1.98 12.68 -12.50
N LEU A 341 -2.36 11.92 -11.47
CA LEU A 341 -1.43 11.49 -10.40
C LEU A 341 -0.34 10.57 -10.95
N LEU A 342 -0.66 9.64 -11.85
CA LEU A 342 0.33 8.76 -12.49
C LEU A 342 1.35 9.55 -13.30
N GLN A 343 0.89 10.55 -14.06
CA GLN A 343 1.78 11.42 -14.81
C GLN A 343 2.73 12.19 -13.89
N VAL A 344 2.24 12.73 -12.77
CA VAL A 344 3.09 13.37 -11.75
C VAL A 344 4.13 12.40 -11.22
N LYS A 345 3.74 11.17 -10.84
CA LYS A 345 4.69 10.14 -10.37
C LYS A 345 5.74 9.82 -11.42
N ALA A 346 5.35 9.72 -12.69
CA ALA A 346 6.27 9.44 -13.79
C ALA A 346 7.31 10.57 -13.97
N GLU A 347 6.82 11.80 -14.17
CA GLU A 347 7.65 12.94 -14.58
C GLU A 347 8.44 13.56 -13.42
N ARG A 348 7.85 13.61 -12.23
CA ARG A 348 8.38 14.36 -11.09
C ARG A 348 9.10 13.50 -10.07
N LEU A 349 9.04 12.17 -10.18
CA LEU A 349 9.70 11.26 -9.25
C LEU A 349 10.41 10.11 -9.93
N TRP A 350 9.69 9.18 -10.56
CA TRP A 350 10.29 7.95 -11.06
C TRP A 350 11.36 8.20 -12.12
N ARG A 351 11.05 8.94 -13.19
CA ARG A 351 12.05 9.27 -14.22
C ARG A 351 13.30 9.96 -13.63
N PRO A 352 13.18 11.06 -12.86
CA PRO A 352 14.36 11.70 -12.28
C PRO A 352 15.08 10.86 -11.21
N LEU A 353 14.41 9.95 -10.52
CA LEU A 353 15.02 9.02 -9.57
C LEU A 353 15.82 7.92 -10.28
N LEU A 354 15.25 7.30 -11.31
CA LEU A 354 15.95 6.28 -12.10
C LEU A 354 17.16 6.88 -12.83
N ALA A 355 17.05 8.10 -13.35
CA ALA A 355 18.19 8.83 -13.91
C ALA A 355 19.28 9.11 -12.88
N GLU A 356 18.92 9.43 -11.63
CA GLU A 356 19.89 9.62 -10.54
C GLU A 356 20.59 8.30 -10.17
N LEU A 357 19.84 7.20 -10.09
CA LEU A 357 20.41 5.87 -9.86
C LEU A 357 21.37 5.47 -10.97
N ASP A 358 21.00 5.68 -12.24
CA ASP A 358 21.85 5.37 -13.38
C ASP A 358 23.14 6.20 -13.37
N ALA A 359 23.03 7.51 -13.15
CA ALA A 359 24.17 8.41 -13.05
C ALA A 359 25.14 8.06 -11.90
N ARG A 360 24.66 7.39 -10.84
CA ARG A 360 25.47 6.89 -9.72
C ARG A 360 25.92 5.44 -9.88
N GLY A 361 25.59 4.77 -10.99
CA GLY A 361 25.88 3.36 -11.20
C GLY A 361 25.14 2.43 -10.22
N MET A 362 23.98 2.87 -9.73
CA MET A 362 23.11 2.18 -8.78
C MET A 362 21.80 1.71 -9.41
N LEU A 363 21.62 1.84 -10.73
CA LEU A 363 20.42 1.33 -11.38
C LEU A 363 20.59 -0.16 -11.71
N ALA A 364 19.81 -1.01 -11.06
CA ALA A 364 19.78 -2.44 -11.38
C ALA A 364 19.38 -2.63 -12.86
N VAL A 365 20.07 -3.53 -13.57
CA VAL A 365 19.80 -3.80 -15.00
C VAL A 365 18.37 -4.25 -15.24
N ASP A 366 17.77 -4.93 -14.27
CA ASP A 366 16.40 -5.42 -14.28
C ASP A 366 15.43 -4.55 -13.45
N TRP A 367 15.73 -3.25 -13.25
CA TRP A 367 14.90 -2.33 -12.45
C TRP A 367 13.41 -2.39 -12.81
N ARG A 368 13.11 -2.55 -14.10
CA ARG A 368 11.74 -2.62 -14.60
C ARG A 368 11.01 -3.85 -14.07
N THR A 369 11.70 -4.99 -14.02
CA THR A 369 11.18 -6.23 -13.42
C THR A 369 10.93 -6.04 -11.93
N VAL A 370 11.84 -5.40 -11.20
CA VAL A 370 11.65 -5.11 -9.76
C VAL A 370 10.39 -4.27 -9.52
N ILE A 371 10.21 -3.19 -10.29
CA ILE A 371 9.03 -2.32 -10.18
C ILE A 371 7.75 -3.10 -10.50
N ARG A 372 7.71 -3.86 -11.60
CA ARG A 372 6.54 -4.65 -11.99
C ARG A 372 6.13 -5.67 -10.92
N LEU A 373 7.10 -6.42 -10.39
CA LEU A 373 6.85 -7.40 -9.33
C LEU A 373 6.31 -6.70 -8.07
N GLY A 374 6.90 -5.58 -7.66
CA GLY A 374 6.39 -4.78 -6.55
C GLY A 374 4.94 -4.31 -6.77
N LEU A 375 4.63 -3.79 -7.97
CA LEU A 375 3.28 -3.34 -8.31
C LEU A 375 2.27 -4.51 -8.33
N PHE A 376 2.67 -5.70 -8.78
CA PHE A 376 1.84 -6.92 -8.75
C PHE A 376 1.53 -7.39 -7.33
N LEU A 377 2.49 -7.30 -6.41
CA LEU A 377 2.30 -7.73 -5.02
C LEU A 377 1.40 -6.79 -4.22
N CYS A 378 1.37 -5.50 -4.54
CA CYS A 378 0.54 -4.51 -3.84
C CYS A 378 -0.93 -4.95 -3.68
N PRO A 379 -1.68 -5.22 -4.77
CA PRO A 379 -3.07 -5.64 -4.63
C PRO A 379 -3.19 -7.07 -4.10
N THR A 380 -2.30 -7.96 -4.52
CA THR A 380 -2.46 -9.41 -4.29
C THR A 380 -2.11 -9.82 -2.86
N LEU A 381 -1.26 -9.09 -2.15
CA LEU A 381 -0.87 -9.41 -0.77
C LEU A 381 -1.40 -8.43 0.28
N VAL A 382 -1.95 -7.28 -0.12
CA VAL A 382 -2.57 -6.36 0.86
C VAL A 382 -3.98 -6.82 1.24
N MET A 383 -4.78 -7.30 0.28
CA MET A 383 -6.12 -7.84 0.51
C MET A 383 -6.28 -9.18 -0.19
N ASN A 384 -7.17 -10.03 0.34
CA ASN A 384 -7.55 -11.26 -0.35
C ASN A 384 -8.51 -10.90 -1.49
N LEU A 385 -8.01 -10.92 -2.72
CA LEU A 385 -8.76 -10.51 -3.91
C LEU A 385 -9.88 -11.49 -4.31
N ARG A 386 -9.93 -12.70 -3.73
CA ARG A 386 -10.94 -13.70 -4.12
C ARG A 386 -12.35 -13.21 -3.78
N ALA A 387 -13.25 -13.36 -4.74
CA ALA A 387 -14.68 -13.14 -4.54
C ALA A 387 -15.20 -13.97 -3.34
N GLY A 388 -15.86 -13.30 -2.40
CA GLY A 388 -16.48 -13.91 -1.22
C GLY A 388 -15.51 -14.26 -0.08
N ALA A 389 -14.19 -14.08 -0.24
CA ALA A 389 -13.24 -14.30 0.85
C ALA A 389 -13.25 -13.15 1.87
N THR A 390 -13.47 -11.92 1.39
CA THR A 390 -13.64 -10.71 2.22
C THR A 390 -14.76 -9.86 1.62
N THR A 391 -14.50 -8.59 1.28
CA THR A 391 -15.46 -7.68 0.67
C THR A 391 -15.55 -7.81 -0.86
N HIS A 392 -14.54 -8.43 -1.49
CA HIS A 392 -14.51 -8.61 -2.94
C HIS A 392 -15.67 -9.49 -3.45
N ASN A 393 -16.22 -9.09 -4.59
CA ASN A 393 -17.22 -9.82 -5.38
C ASN A 393 -16.61 -10.26 -6.74
N PRO A 394 -17.31 -11.09 -7.55
CA PRO A 394 -16.78 -11.61 -8.82
C PRO A 394 -16.26 -10.52 -9.77
N VAL A 395 -16.94 -9.37 -9.87
CA VAL A 395 -16.53 -8.24 -10.72
C VAL A 395 -15.25 -7.60 -10.21
N SER A 396 -15.23 -7.16 -8.94
CA SER A 396 -14.05 -6.51 -8.34
C SER A 396 -12.84 -7.43 -8.25
N SER A 397 -13.05 -8.73 -8.03
CA SER A 397 -12.02 -9.79 -8.03
C SER A 397 -11.37 -9.90 -9.41
N LEU A 398 -12.19 -9.99 -10.47
CA LEU A 398 -11.69 -10.10 -11.83
C LEU A 398 -10.97 -8.83 -12.29
N ILE A 399 -11.48 -7.64 -11.95
CA ILE A 399 -10.78 -6.36 -12.17
C ILE A 399 -9.45 -6.36 -11.42
N GLY A 400 -9.45 -6.72 -10.14
CA GLY A 400 -8.26 -6.73 -9.30
C GLY A 400 -7.13 -7.61 -9.86
N PHE A 401 -7.44 -8.84 -10.28
CA PHE A 401 -6.44 -9.70 -10.91
C PHE A 401 -6.01 -9.22 -12.30
N SER A 402 -6.93 -8.65 -13.09
CA SER A 402 -6.59 -8.06 -14.39
C SER A 402 -5.59 -6.90 -14.24
N VAL A 403 -5.81 -6.03 -13.26
CA VAL A 403 -4.90 -4.91 -12.95
C VAL A 403 -3.58 -5.41 -12.37
N ALA A 404 -3.61 -6.41 -11.50
CA ALA A 404 -2.39 -7.01 -10.95
C ALA A 404 -1.51 -7.62 -12.05
N VAL A 405 -2.10 -8.38 -12.98
CA VAL A 405 -1.35 -8.99 -14.11
C VAL A 405 -0.84 -7.92 -15.07
N MET A 406 -1.65 -6.91 -15.41
CA MET A 406 -1.20 -5.74 -16.20
C MET A 406 0.01 -5.04 -15.57
N ALA A 407 0.01 -4.94 -14.23
CA ALA A 407 1.11 -4.33 -13.50
C ALA A 407 2.36 -5.23 -13.47
N GLY A 408 2.19 -6.53 -13.24
CA GLY A 408 3.28 -7.49 -13.08
C GLY A 408 3.93 -7.98 -14.37
N SER A 409 3.17 -8.05 -15.45
CA SER A 409 3.58 -8.74 -16.69
C SER A 409 3.65 -7.78 -17.88
N GLU A 410 4.64 -7.98 -18.76
CA GLU A 410 4.64 -7.31 -20.06
C GLU A 410 3.52 -7.84 -20.96
N PRO A 411 2.91 -6.99 -21.80
CA PRO A 411 2.11 -7.45 -22.91
C PRO A 411 3.01 -8.16 -23.94
N ILE A 412 2.55 -9.28 -24.50
CA ILE A 412 3.23 -9.93 -25.66
C ILE A 412 3.19 -9.01 -26.89
N ALA A 413 2.06 -8.32 -27.06
CA ALA A 413 1.83 -7.34 -28.11
C ALA A 413 0.79 -6.32 -27.66
N GLY A 414 0.86 -5.12 -28.22
CA GLY A 414 0.03 -4.00 -27.80
C GLY A 414 0.67 -3.24 -26.64
N ASP A 415 -0.13 -2.41 -25.98
CA ASP A 415 0.34 -1.52 -24.94
C ASP A 415 -0.79 -1.16 -23.96
N ASP A 416 -0.43 -0.96 -22.70
CA ASP A 416 -1.35 -0.73 -21.59
C ASP A 416 -0.87 0.47 -20.74
N VAL A 417 -1.65 0.85 -19.72
CA VAL A 417 -1.33 2.05 -18.93
C VAL A 417 -0.02 1.91 -18.14
N VAL A 418 0.33 0.71 -17.68
CA VAL A 418 1.55 0.45 -16.90
C VAL A 418 2.75 0.39 -17.85
N SER A 419 2.63 -0.28 -18.98
CA SER A 419 3.68 -0.38 -19.99
C SER A 419 4.08 1.01 -20.51
N ARG A 420 3.12 1.90 -20.83
CA ARG A 420 3.39 3.32 -21.14
C ARG A 420 4.07 4.06 -20.01
N PHE A 421 3.60 3.86 -18.78
CA PHE A 421 4.17 4.50 -17.62
C PHE A 421 5.64 4.09 -17.44
N LEU A 422 5.95 2.80 -17.50
CA LEU A 422 7.31 2.28 -17.36
C LEU A 422 8.22 2.74 -18.50
N ASP A 423 7.70 2.79 -19.73
CA ASP A 423 8.41 3.36 -20.88
C ASP A 423 8.69 4.85 -20.72
N THR A 424 7.78 5.57 -20.05
CA THR A 424 7.91 7.00 -19.75
C THR A 424 8.90 7.27 -18.62
N ILE A 425 9.31 6.30 -17.82
CA ILE A 425 10.28 6.52 -16.74
C ILE A 425 11.66 5.94 -17.06
N ASP A 426 11.79 5.19 -18.15
CA ASP A 426 13.03 4.59 -18.61
C ASP A 426 14.11 5.67 -18.90
N PRO A 427 15.22 5.70 -18.15
CA PRO A 427 16.27 6.70 -18.36
C PRO A 427 16.99 6.51 -19.71
N ALA A 428 16.97 5.32 -20.31
CA ALA A 428 17.59 5.07 -21.62
C ALA A 428 16.81 5.67 -22.80
N ARG A 429 15.55 6.07 -22.57
CA ARG A 429 14.67 6.70 -23.57
C ARG A 429 14.54 8.22 -23.38
N ALA A 430 15.24 8.79 -22.40
CA ALA A 430 15.14 10.19 -22.01
C ALA A 430 16.02 11.13 -22.86
#